data_AF-M1ENI4-F1
#
_entry.id   AF-M1ENI4-F1
#
_cell.length_a   1.000
_cell.length_b   1.000
_cell.length_c   1.000
_cell.angle_alpha   90.00
_cell.angle_beta   90.00
_cell.angle_gamma   90.00
#
_symmetry.space_group_name_H-M   'P 1'
#
loop_
_entity.id
_entity.type
_entity.pdbx_description
1 polymer ?
#
loop_
_entity_poly.entity_id
_entity_poly.type
_entity_poly.pdbx_seq_one_letter_code
_entity_poly.pdbx_strand_id
1 'polypeptide(L)'
;HKLAAQGKFVTTEFEPCFDAADFIRAGRDIFAQRSQVTNYLGIEWMRRHLAPDYRVHILSFKDPNPMHIDATFNIIGPGLVLSNPDRPCDQIDLFKKAGWTIVTPPIPVIPDDHPLWMSSKWLSMNVLMLDEKRVMVDANEVPIQKMFEKLGISTIKVSIR
;
A
#
# COMPACT_ATOMS: atom_id res chain seq x y z
N HIS A 1 18.61 -1.48 -3.85
CA HIS A 1 19.09 -2.52 -2.91
C HIS A 1 18.83 -3.90 -3.51
N LYS A 2 19.83 -4.80 -3.53
CA LYS A 2 19.72 -6.14 -4.16
C LYS A 2 19.15 -7.23 -3.23
N LEU A 3 19.10 -6.98 -1.92
CA LEU A 3 18.82 -8.02 -0.91
C LEU A 3 17.34 -8.42 -0.86
N ALA A 4 16.42 -7.45 -0.81
CA ALA A 4 14.98 -7.75 -0.82
C ALA A 4 14.57 -8.57 -2.06
N ALA A 5 15.11 -8.23 -3.24
CA ALA A 5 14.91 -8.99 -4.48
C ALA A 5 15.50 -10.42 -4.45
N GLN A 6 16.44 -10.70 -3.53
CA GLN A 6 16.96 -12.05 -3.26
C GLN A 6 16.19 -12.77 -2.15
N GLY A 7 15.10 -12.21 -1.65
CA GLY A 7 14.37 -12.75 -0.50
C GLY A 7 15.11 -12.59 0.83
N LYS A 8 16.11 -11.70 0.91
CA LYS A 8 16.92 -11.46 2.11
C LYS A 8 16.49 -10.17 2.80
N PHE A 9 16.14 -10.30 4.06
CA PHE A 9 15.63 -9.22 4.90
C PHE A 9 16.19 -9.35 6.32
N VAL A 10 15.98 -8.33 7.15
CA VAL A 10 16.50 -8.29 8.52
C VAL A 10 15.84 -9.34 9.42
N THR A 11 14.53 -9.57 9.25
CA THR A 11 13.79 -10.61 9.97
C THR A 11 14.02 -11.98 9.35
N THR A 12 14.26 -12.96 10.22
CA THR A 12 14.32 -14.39 9.89
C THR A 12 12.92 -15.01 10.00
N GLU A 13 12.83 -16.32 9.76
CA GLU A 13 11.64 -17.14 10.02
C GLU A 13 11.77 -17.90 11.36
N PHE A 14 12.39 -17.29 12.37
CA PHE A 14 12.56 -17.91 13.70
C PHE A 14 11.20 -18.06 14.43
N GLU A 15 10.39 -17.01 14.41
CA GLU A 15 9.05 -16.98 15.00
C GLU A 15 8.14 -16.04 14.18
N PRO A 16 6.80 -16.16 14.25
CA PRO A 16 5.90 -15.24 13.54
C PRO A 16 6.07 -13.78 14.00
N CYS A 17 6.35 -12.88 13.06
CA CYS A 17 6.35 -11.44 13.32
C CYS A 17 5.73 -10.68 12.14
N PHE A 18 4.95 -9.63 12.43
CA PHE A 18 4.37 -8.77 11.41
C PHE A 18 3.88 -7.43 11.96
N ASP A 19 3.86 -6.42 11.09
CA ASP A 19 3.11 -5.19 11.30
C ASP A 19 1.78 -5.28 10.54
N ALA A 20 0.68 -4.86 11.18
CA ALA A 20 -0.64 -4.88 10.55
C ALA A 20 -0.71 -4.03 9.26
N ALA A 21 0.11 -2.99 9.14
CA ALA A 21 0.15 -2.10 7.98
C ALA A 21 0.83 -2.74 6.74
N ASP A 22 1.39 -3.95 6.84
CA ASP A 22 1.74 -4.75 5.65
C ASP A 22 0.53 -5.48 5.03
N PHE A 23 -0.65 -5.37 5.64
CA PHE A 23 -1.89 -5.96 5.16
C PHE A 23 -2.88 -4.87 4.71
N ILE A 24 -3.45 -5.02 3.53
CA ILE A 24 -4.53 -4.17 3.02
C ILE A 24 -5.76 -5.03 2.68
N ARG A 25 -6.95 -4.53 3.04
CA ARG A 25 -8.20 -5.31 3.01
C ARG A 25 -9.07 -4.95 1.80
N ALA A 26 -9.74 -5.96 1.24
CA ALA A 26 -10.75 -5.83 0.19
C ALA A 26 -11.89 -6.86 0.42
N GLY A 27 -12.65 -6.67 1.49
CA GLY A 27 -13.73 -7.61 1.86
C GLY A 27 -13.17 -8.94 2.34
N ARG A 28 -13.47 -10.04 1.63
CA ARG A 28 -12.98 -11.39 1.96
C ARG A 28 -11.52 -11.64 1.55
N ASP A 29 -10.95 -10.75 0.74
CA ASP A 29 -9.56 -10.85 0.30
C ASP A 29 -8.71 -9.83 1.06
N ILE A 30 -7.57 -10.31 1.57
CA ILE A 30 -6.57 -9.51 2.27
C ILE A 30 -5.27 -9.71 1.50
N PHE A 31 -4.57 -8.62 1.21
CA PHE A 31 -3.31 -8.65 0.51
C PHE A 31 -2.20 -8.26 1.48
N ALA A 32 -1.17 -9.10 1.57
CA ALA A 32 -0.02 -8.91 2.43
C ALA A 32 1.25 -8.78 1.59
N GLN A 33 2.28 -8.13 2.10
CA GLN A 33 3.63 -8.23 1.55
C GLN A 33 4.61 -8.80 2.58
N ARG A 34 5.60 -9.55 2.09
CA ARG A 34 6.79 -9.85 2.89
C ARG A 34 7.64 -8.58 2.95
N SER A 35 7.82 -8.03 4.14
CA SER A 35 8.52 -6.77 4.40
C SER A 35 9.66 -6.97 5.39
N GLN A 36 10.45 -5.95 5.73
CA GLN A 36 11.48 -6.07 6.78
C GLN A 36 10.91 -6.49 8.14
N VAL A 37 9.64 -6.19 8.44
CA VAL A 37 8.99 -6.44 9.74
C VAL A 37 7.93 -7.55 9.69
N THR A 38 7.53 -7.96 8.49
CA THR A 38 6.54 -9.01 8.25
C THR A 38 7.16 -10.20 7.54
N ASN A 39 7.30 -11.32 8.25
CA ASN A 39 7.87 -12.56 7.74
C ASN A 39 6.79 -13.54 7.26
N TYR A 40 7.18 -14.63 6.59
CA TYR A 40 6.22 -15.59 6.05
C TYR A 40 5.45 -16.32 7.15
N LEU A 41 6.08 -16.61 8.29
CA LEU A 41 5.39 -17.18 9.45
C LEU A 41 4.29 -16.25 9.99
N GLY A 42 4.50 -14.92 10.00
CA GLY A 42 3.49 -13.93 10.39
C GLY A 42 2.30 -13.89 9.42
N ILE A 43 2.57 -13.89 8.12
CA ILE A 43 1.53 -13.95 7.09
C ILE A 43 0.75 -15.27 7.18
N GLU A 44 1.45 -16.39 7.38
CA GLU A 44 0.85 -17.71 7.54
C GLU A 44 -0.03 -17.79 8.79
N TRP A 45 0.39 -17.18 9.90
CA TRP A 45 -0.41 -17.07 11.11
C TRP A 45 -1.73 -16.35 10.81
N MET A 46 -1.67 -15.19 10.14
CA MET A 46 -2.87 -14.44 9.74
C MET A 46 -3.79 -15.25 8.82
N ARG A 47 -3.22 -15.93 7.81
CA ARG A 47 -3.96 -16.78 6.88
C ARG A 47 -4.71 -17.90 7.59
N ARG A 48 -4.06 -18.57 8.55
CA ARG A 48 -4.67 -19.67 9.32
C ARG A 48 -5.72 -19.16 10.30
N HIS A 49 -5.46 -18.04 10.95
CA HIS A 49 -6.36 -17.46 11.94
C HIS A 49 -7.68 -17.00 11.34
N LEU A 50 -7.66 -16.44 10.13
CA LEU A 50 -8.84 -15.88 9.48
C LEU A 50 -9.56 -16.85 8.53
N ALA A 51 -9.01 -18.04 8.29
CA ALA A 51 -9.64 -19.05 7.47
C ALA A 51 -10.86 -19.68 8.20
N PRO A 52 -11.91 -20.10 7.47
CA PRO A 52 -12.04 -20.06 6.01
C PRO A 52 -12.68 -18.77 5.47
N ASP A 53 -13.09 -17.84 6.34
CA ASP A 53 -13.89 -16.68 5.95
C ASP A 53 -13.12 -15.66 5.10
N TYR A 54 -11.82 -15.55 5.33
CA TYR A 54 -10.93 -14.64 4.62
C TYR A 54 -9.80 -15.38 3.91
N ARG A 55 -9.33 -14.79 2.83
CA ARG A 55 -8.22 -15.27 2.00
C ARG A 55 -7.08 -14.26 2.09
N VAL A 56 -5.92 -14.70 2.55
CA VAL A 56 -4.71 -13.87 2.59
C VAL A 56 -3.84 -14.21 1.38
N HIS A 57 -3.58 -13.23 0.54
CA HIS A 57 -2.77 -13.31 -0.67
C HIS A 57 -1.46 -12.56 -0.47
N ILE A 58 -0.34 -13.11 -0.93
CA ILE A 58 0.95 -12.43 -0.86
C ILE A 58 1.21 -11.71 -2.17
N LEU A 59 1.52 -10.42 -2.09
CA LEU A 59 2.01 -9.60 -3.19
C LEU A 59 3.50 -9.30 -3.00
N SER A 60 4.18 -9.04 -4.11
CA SER A 60 5.56 -8.54 -4.14
C SER A 60 5.68 -7.33 -5.06
N PHE A 61 6.63 -6.46 -4.72
CA PHE A 61 6.86 -5.20 -5.41
C PHE A 61 8.35 -5.00 -5.63
N LYS A 62 8.70 -4.19 -6.64
CA LYS A 62 10.07 -3.70 -6.83
C LYS A 62 10.40 -2.59 -5.81
N ASP A 63 10.41 -2.93 -4.52
CA ASP A 63 10.73 -2.03 -3.41
C ASP A 63 12.07 -2.43 -2.77
N PRO A 64 13.08 -1.53 -2.73
CA PRO A 64 14.37 -1.83 -2.12
C PRO A 64 14.34 -2.07 -0.61
N ASN A 65 13.37 -1.52 0.12
CA ASN A 65 13.31 -1.63 1.58
C ASN A 65 11.85 -1.60 2.09
N PRO A 66 11.06 -2.66 1.81
CA PRO A 66 9.64 -2.67 2.09
C PRO A 66 9.37 -2.68 3.60
N MET A 67 8.49 -1.79 4.03
CA MET A 67 7.86 -1.75 5.34
C MET A 67 6.55 -1.00 5.18
N HIS A 68 5.44 -1.67 5.47
CA HIS A 68 4.06 -1.21 5.24
C HIS A 68 3.69 -1.11 3.75
N ILE A 69 2.46 -1.53 3.41
CA ILE A 69 2.01 -1.69 2.01
C ILE A 69 1.20 -0.49 1.52
N ASP A 70 0.67 0.33 2.42
CA ASP A 70 -0.32 1.38 2.19
C ASP A 70 0.22 2.64 1.50
N ALA A 71 1.54 2.84 1.44
CA ALA A 71 2.20 3.83 0.56
C ALA A 71 2.73 3.22 -0.76
N THR A 72 2.35 1.97 -1.04
CA THR A 72 2.77 1.21 -2.22
C THR A 72 1.57 0.74 -3.04
N PHE A 73 0.57 0.15 -2.38
CA PHE A 73 -0.64 -0.41 -2.97
C PHE A 73 -1.85 -0.11 -2.07
N ASN A 74 -2.50 1.02 -2.29
CA ASN A 74 -3.59 1.51 -1.44
C ASN A 74 -4.95 1.29 -2.11
N ILE A 75 -5.75 0.37 -1.56
CA ILE A 75 -7.08 0.03 -2.09
C ILE A 75 -8.08 1.07 -1.59
N ILE A 76 -8.65 1.85 -2.51
CA ILE A 76 -9.46 3.03 -2.18
C ILE A 76 -10.95 2.87 -2.52
N GLY A 77 -11.34 1.71 -3.06
CA GLY A 77 -12.75 1.40 -3.33
C GLY A 77 -12.91 0.03 -3.98
N PRO A 78 -14.15 -0.43 -4.21
CA PRO A 78 -14.42 -1.70 -4.87
C PRO A 78 -13.80 -1.74 -6.27
N GLY A 79 -12.79 -2.59 -6.45
CA GLY A 79 -12.08 -2.70 -7.72
C GLY A 79 -11.23 -1.48 -8.08
N LEU A 80 -10.87 -0.62 -7.13
CA LEU A 80 -10.07 0.60 -7.38
C LEU A 80 -8.87 0.67 -6.44
N VAL A 81 -7.67 0.76 -7.02
CA VAL A 81 -6.42 0.77 -6.27
C VAL A 81 -5.44 1.84 -6.78
N LEU A 82 -4.76 2.49 -5.85
CA LEU A 82 -3.59 3.33 -6.14
C LEU A 82 -2.34 2.45 -6.12
N SER A 83 -1.61 2.40 -7.24
CA SER A 83 -0.36 1.64 -7.38
C SER A 83 0.81 2.60 -7.56
N ASN A 84 1.74 2.59 -6.59
CA ASN A 84 2.92 3.43 -6.61
C ASN A 84 3.78 3.16 -7.88
N PRO A 85 4.11 4.19 -8.69
CA PRO A 85 4.88 4.00 -9.92
C PRO A 85 6.31 3.51 -9.69
N ASP A 86 6.90 3.85 -8.55
CA ASP A 86 8.28 3.48 -8.23
C ASP A 86 8.39 2.04 -7.71
N ARG A 87 7.26 1.46 -7.30
CA ARG A 87 7.15 0.14 -6.66
C ARG A 87 6.10 -0.71 -7.39
N PRO A 88 6.30 -1.04 -8.68
CA PRO A 88 5.35 -1.85 -9.44
C PRO A 88 5.12 -3.21 -8.77
N CYS A 89 3.86 -3.65 -8.76
CA CYS A 89 3.42 -4.96 -8.27
C CYS A 89 3.72 -6.05 -9.30
N ASP A 90 4.37 -7.13 -8.87
CA ASP A 90 4.69 -8.27 -9.75
C ASP A 90 3.44 -9.04 -10.15
N GLN A 91 2.41 -9.05 -9.29
CA GLN A 91 1.13 -9.74 -9.53
C GLN A 91 0.05 -8.81 -10.09
N ILE A 92 0.41 -7.67 -10.70
CA ILE A 92 -0.56 -6.66 -11.16
C ILE A 92 -1.61 -7.22 -12.14
N ASP A 93 -1.25 -8.22 -12.93
CA ASP A 93 -2.15 -8.85 -13.91
C ASP A 93 -3.30 -9.63 -13.25
N LEU A 94 -3.17 -10.06 -11.99
CA LEU A 94 -4.27 -10.64 -11.21
C LEU A 94 -5.42 -9.63 -11.09
N PHE A 95 -5.09 -8.38 -10.74
CA PHE A 95 -6.05 -7.29 -10.57
C PHE A 95 -6.66 -6.87 -11.91
N LYS A 96 -5.84 -6.77 -12.97
CA LYS A 96 -6.34 -6.48 -14.32
C LYS A 96 -7.34 -7.54 -14.80
N LYS A 97 -7.04 -8.82 -14.61
CA LYS A 97 -7.95 -9.94 -14.96
C LYS A 97 -9.22 -9.93 -14.13
N ALA A 98 -9.15 -9.46 -12.89
CA ALA A 98 -10.32 -9.24 -12.03
C ALA A 98 -11.13 -7.97 -12.40
N GLY A 99 -10.71 -7.20 -13.41
CA GLY A 99 -11.41 -5.99 -13.84
C GLY A 99 -11.17 -4.77 -12.94
N TRP A 100 -10.11 -4.79 -12.11
CA TRP A 100 -9.80 -3.65 -11.25
C TRP A 100 -9.21 -2.49 -12.05
N THR A 101 -9.60 -1.28 -11.67
CA THR A 101 -8.99 -0.04 -12.11
C THR A 101 -7.74 0.23 -11.27
N ILE A 102 -6.59 0.26 -11.94
CA ILE A 102 -5.29 0.55 -11.33
C ILE A 102 -4.94 1.98 -11.70
N VAL A 103 -4.81 2.84 -10.69
CA VAL A 103 -4.46 4.25 -10.86
C VAL A 103 -3.04 4.47 -10.35
N THR A 104 -2.19 5.06 -11.19
CA THR A 104 -0.87 5.51 -10.78
C THR A 104 -0.97 6.95 -10.28
N PRO A 105 -0.67 7.24 -9.00
CA PRO A 105 -0.72 8.60 -8.48
C PRO A 105 0.42 9.46 -9.05
N PRO A 106 0.24 10.80 -9.09
CA PRO A 106 1.29 11.71 -9.48
C PRO A 106 2.43 11.74 -8.45
N ILE A 107 3.58 12.25 -8.87
CA ILE A 107 4.77 12.40 -8.02
C ILE A 107 4.45 13.35 -6.85
N PRO A 108 4.85 13.02 -5.60
CA PRO A 108 4.65 13.88 -4.44
C PRO A 108 5.36 15.23 -4.59
N VAL A 109 4.81 16.28 -3.98
CA VAL A 109 5.38 17.64 -4.00
C VAL A 109 5.99 18.08 -2.67
N ILE A 110 6.01 17.20 -1.66
CA ILE A 110 6.71 17.47 -0.40
C ILE A 110 8.20 17.82 -0.66
N PRO A 111 8.73 18.90 -0.06
CA PRO A 111 10.12 19.32 -0.25
C PRO A 111 11.15 18.27 0.18
N ASP A 112 12.27 18.22 -0.54
CA ASP A 112 13.39 17.31 -0.29
C ASP A 112 14.10 17.56 1.04
N ASP A 113 14.00 18.78 1.56
CA ASP A 113 14.58 19.20 2.84
C ASP A 113 13.64 18.97 4.04
N HIS A 114 12.39 18.56 3.81
CA HIS A 114 11.48 18.20 4.89
C HIS A 114 11.93 16.87 5.55
N PRO A 115 12.13 16.82 6.88
CA PRO A 115 12.63 15.64 7.54
C PRO A 115 11.58 14.51 7.56
N LEU A 116 11.85 13.43 6.83
CA LEU A 116 11.10 12.18 6.91
C LEU A 116 11.96 11.13 7.62
N TRP A 117 11.87 11.06 8.95
CA TRP A 117 12.66 10.09 9.74
C TRP A 117 12.32 8.63 9.42
N MET A 118 11.07 8.38 9.01
CA MET A 118 10.57 7.09 8.52
C MET A 118 9.69 7.33 7.28
N SER A 119 9.42 6.27 6.52
CA SER A 119 8.67 6.31 5.27
C SER A 119 9.40 7.05 4.14
N SER A 120 8.65 7.60 3.18
CA SER A 120 9.13 8.26 1.97
C SER A 120 8.14 9.34 1.54
N LYS A 121 8.51 10.14 0.54
CA LYS A 121 7.61 11.17 -0.02
C LYS A 121 6.27 10.62 -0.53
N TRP A 122 6.20 9.32 -0.81
CA TRP A 122 4.96 8.63 -1.21
C TRP A 122 3.87 8.55 -0.12
N LEU A 123 4.08 9.17 1.04
CA LEU A 123 2.98 9.46 1.97
C LEU A 123 1.82 10.24 1.31
N SER A 124 2.05 10.94 0.19
CA SER A 124 0.99 11.59 -0.58
C SER A 124 -0.16 10.65 -1.00
N MET A 125 0.13 9.38 -1.27
CA MET A 125 -0.87 8.36 -1.62
C MET A 125 -1.33 7.50 -0.42
N ASN A 126 -0.78 7.75 0.78
CA ASN A 126 -1.23 7.15 2.04
C ASN A 126 -2.52 7.84 2.54
N VAL A 127 -3.55 7.79 1.71
CA VAL A 127 -4.82 8.45 1.96
C VAL A 127 -5.76 7.57 2.79
N LEU A 128 -6.70 8.22 3.47
CA LEU A 128 -7.79 7.57 4.17
C LEU A 128 -9.11 7.84 3.45
N MET A 129 -9.79 6.78 3.01
CA MET A 129 -11.15 6.89 2.48
C MET A 129 -12.15 6.95 3.64
N LEU A 130 -13.01 7.97 3.65
CA LEU A 130 -14.15 8.04 4.59
C LEU A 130 -15.35 7.25 4.06
N ASP A 131 -15.48 7.21 2.74
CA ASP A 131 -16.36 6.37 1.94
C ASP A 131 -15.82 6.35 0.50
N GLU A 132 -16.53 5.72 -0.43
CA GLU A 132 -16.09 5.59 -1.83
C GLU A 132 -15.97 6.94 -2.59
N LYS A 133 -16.53 8.02 -2.05
CA LYS A 133 -16.60 9.34 -2.70
C LYS A 133 -15.96 10.45 -1.89
N ARG A 134 -15.41 10.17 -0.71
CA ARG A 134 -14.71 11.14 0.14
C ARG A 134 -13.37 10.59 0.60
N VAL A 135 -12.31 11.30 0.25
CA VAL A 135 -10.93 10.97 0.62
C VAL A 135 -10.34 12.06 1.49
N MET A 136 -9.76 11.69 2.64
CA MET A 136 -8.87 12.56 3.39
C MET A 136 -7.48 12.51 2.77
N VAL A 137 -6.96 13.66 2.39
CA VAL A 137 -5.71 13.81 1.62
C VAL A 137 -4.93 15.01 2.13
N ASP A 138 -3.60 14.94 2.06
CA ASP A 138 -2.74 16.03 2.50
C ASP A 138 -3.08 17.34 1.76
N ALA A 139 -3.19 18.44 2.53
CA ALA A 139 -3.63 19.73 2.01
C ALA A 139 -2.65 20.35 1.00
N ASN A 140 -1.38 19.97 1.05
CA ASN A 140 -0.35 20.52 0.19
C ASN A 140 -0.12 19.70 -1.09
N GLU A 141 -0.53 18.43 -1.12
CA GLU A 141 -0.38 17.53 -2.26
C GLU A 141 -1.43 17.80 -3.36
N VAL A 142 -1.40 19.00 -3.94
CA VAL A 142 -2.37 19.45 -4.98
C VAL A 142 -2.46 18.50 -6.18
N PRO A 143 -1.35 17.93 -6.71
CA PRO A 143 -1.45 17.02 -7.86
C PRO A 143 -2.34 15.80 -7.60
N ILE A 144 -2.18 15.12 -6.45
CA ILE A 144 -3.00 13.94 -6.13
C ILE A 144 -4.44 14.34 -5.78
N GLN A 145 -4.65 15.53 -5.18
CA GLN A 145 -6.00 16.08 -5.02
C GLN A 145 -6.72 16.22 -6.37
N LYS A 146 -6.05 16.76 -7.39
CA LYS A 146 -6.61 16.90 -8.75
C LYS A 146 -6.89 15.55 -9.40
N MET A 147 -6.11 14.51 -9.11
CA MET A 147 -6.39 13.15 -9.54
C MET A 147 -7.70 12.63 -8.93
N PHE A 148 -7.89 12.77 -7.62
CA PHE A 148 -9.14 12.37 -6.95
C PHE A 148 -10.36 13.14 -7.47
N GLU A 149 -10.23 14.46 -7.66
CA GLU A 149 -11.30 15.29 -8.22
C GLU A 149 -11.73 14.79 -9.61
N LYS A 150 -10.78 14.41 -10.48
CA LYS A 150 -11.06 13.82 -11.80
C LYS A 150 -11.71 12.43 -11.75
N LEU A 151 -11.44 11.67 -10.69
CA LEU A 151 -12.11 10.38 -10.41
C LEU A 151 -13.52 10.57 -9.80
N GLY A 152 -13.95 11.82 -9.59
CA GLY A 152 -15.23 12.11 -8.95
C GLY A 152 -15.23 11.81 -7.45
N ILE A 153 -14.06 11.89 -6.81
CA ILE A 153 -13.87 11.69 -5.37
C ILE A 153 -13.60 13.06 -4.74
N SER A 154 -14.41 13.43 -3.75
CA SER A 154 -14.30 14.69 -3.01
C SER A 154 -13.12 14.66 -2.04
N THR A 155 -12.31 15.71 -2.08
CA THR A 155 -11.09 15.81 -1.26
C THR A 155 -11.35 16.58 0.03
N ILE A 156 -11.09 15.93 1.16
CA ILE A 156 -11.07 16.54 2.50
C ILE A 156 -9.61 16.80 2.84
N LYS A 157 -9.22 18.06 2.69
CA LYS A 157 -7.83 18.50 2.75
C LYS A 157 -7.45 18.74 4.20
N VAL A 158 -6.44 18.04 4.69
CA VAL A 158 -5.90 18.21 6.05
C VAL A 158 -4.40 18.37 5.95
N SER A 159 -3.84 19.37 6.62
CA SER A 159 -2.38 19.53 6.72
C SER A 159 -1.88 18.68 7.88
N ILE A 160 -0.99 17.73 7.59
CA ILE A 160 -0.33 16.87 8.59
C ILE A 160 1.20 16.89 8.48
N ARG A 161 1.71 17.95 7.88
CA ARG A 161 3.14 18.27 7.81
C ARG A 161 3.61 19.02 9.05
#